data_AF-A0A921JPX6-F1
#
_entry.id   AF-A0A921JPX6-F1
#
_cell.length_a   1.000
_cell.length_b   1.000
_cell.length_c   1.000
_cell.angle_alpha   90.00
_cell.angle_beta   90.00
_cell.angle_gamma   90.00
#
_symmetry.space_group_name_H-M   'P 1'
#
loop_
_entity.id
_entity.type
_entity.pdbx_description
1 polymer ?
#
loop_
_entity_poly.entity_id
_entity_poly.type
_entity_poly.pdbx_seq_one_letter_code
_entity_poly.pdbx_strand_id
1 'polypeptide(L)'
;MLIEFTRPDRCVVGTVGQPGQRLFLIQVAQGSQLVAVAVEKQQAQLLGVRVGEVLDQLADLGHPVPPPSDPLDMGPLDAPLEVAFRASAIGLAWDHERARLVLELISSEADNDLGEPS
;
A
#
# COMPACT_ATOMS: atom_id res chain seq x y z
N MET A 1 -16.03 -0.34 -2.20
CA MET A 1 -15.48 -1.59 -2.80
C MET A 1 -14.49 -2.20 -1.81
N LEU A 2 -14.45 -3.53 -1.66
CA LEU A 2 -13.45 -4.22 -0.83
C LEU A 2 -12.57 -5.07 -1.75
N ILE A 3 -11.25 -4.88 -1.66
CA ILE A 3 -10.24 -5.66 -2.40
C ILE A 3 -9.27 -6.20 -1.35
N GLU A 4 -9.12 -7.52 -1.29
CA GLU A 4 -8.27 -8.19 -0.31
C GLU A 4 -7.16 -8.98 -1.01
N PHE A 5 -5.93 -8.80 -0.53
CA PHE A 5 -4.76 -9.56 -0.95
C PHE A 5 -4.17 -10.28 0.27
N THR A 6 -4.43 -11.58 0.41
CA THR A 6 -3.97 -12.37 1.57
C THR A 6 -2.46 -12.63 1.55
N ARG A 7 -1.87 -12.74 0.36
CA ARG A 7 -0.44 -12.96 0.19
C ARG A 7 0.00 -12.33 -1.14
N PRO A 8 0.17 -11.00 -1.17
CA PRO A 8 0.61 -10.33 -2.39
C PRO A 8 1.99 -10.81 -2.79
N ASP A 9 2.20 -10.98 -4.09
CA ASP A 9 3.50 -11.30 -4.68
C ASP A 9 4.40 -10.06 -4.70
N ARG A 10 3.78 -8.87 -4.79
CA ARG A 10 4.45 -7.58 -4.86
C ARG A 10 3.60 -6.48 -4.20
N CYS A 11 4.22 -5.61 -3.41
CA CYS A 11 3.62 -4.40 -2.88
C CYS A 11 4.67 -3.28 -2.92
N VAL A 12 4.45 -2.26 -3.76
CA VAL A 12 5.45 -1.21 -4.02
C VAL A 12 4.81 0.17 -4.00
N VAL A 13 5.57 1.15 -3.49
CA VAL A 13 5.22 2.57 -3.60
C VAL A 13 5.94 3.15 -4.81
N GLY A 14 5.18 3.72 -5.75
CA GLY A 14 5.72 4.35 -6.94
C GLY A 14 5.12 5.72 -7.20
N THR A 15 5.68 6.43 -8.18
CA THR A 15 5.13 7.71 -8.65
C THR A 15 5.08 7.79 -10.16
N VAL A 16 4.04 8.43 -10.68
CA VAL A 16 3.90 8.72 -12.12
C VAL A 16 3.72 10.21 -12.34
N GLY A 17 4.24 10.71 -13.47
CA GLY A 17 4.12 12.10 -13.87
C GLY A 17 5.39 12.93 -13.64
N GLN A 18 5.34 14.18 -14.10
CA GLN A 18 6.45 15.12 -14.01
C GLN A 18 6.67 15.60 -12.56
N PRO A 19 7.88 16.01 -12.18
CA PRO A 19 8.12 16.72 -10.92
C PRO A 19 7.13 17.89 -10.76
N GLY A 20 6.46 17.98 -9.60
CA GLY A 20 5.41 18.98 -9.33
C GLY A 20 3.98 18.50 -9.60
N GLN A 21 3.79 17.46 -10.42
CA GLN A 21 2.48 16.85 -10.73
C GLN A 21 2.51 15.32 -10.50
N ARG A 22 3.33 14.86 -9.56
CA ARG A 22 3.48 13.42 -9.29
C ARG A 22 2.24 12.88 -8.59
N LEU A 23 1.67 11.83 -9.18
CA LEU A 23 0.72 10.96 -8.51
C LEU A 23 1.51 9.88 -7.75
N PHE A 24 1.27 9.77 -6.44
CA PHE A 24 1.84 8.70 -5.61
C PHE A 24 0.87 7.53 -5.56
N LEU A 25 1.39 6.33 -5.73
CA LEU A 25 0.61 5.11 -5.86
C LEU A 25 1.20 4.01 -5.00
N ILE A 26 0.33 3.25 -4.35
CA ILE A 26 0.66 1.92 -3.83
C ILE A 26 0.11 0.92 -4.83
N GLN A 27 0.98 0.07 -5.39
CA GLN A 27 0.59 -0.98 -6.32
C GLN A 27 0.80 -2.35 -5.69
N VAL A 28 -0.23 -3.17 -5.75
CA VAL A 28 -0.25 -4.54 -5.21
C VAL A 28 -0.55 -5.51 -6.34
N ALA A 29 0.28 -6.56 -6.46
CA ALA A 29 0.08 -7.64 -7.42
C ALA A 29 -0.08 -8.98 -6.69
N GLN A 30 -1.03 -9.80 -7.15
CA GLN A 30 -1.19 -11.19 -6.72
C GLN A 30 -1.71 -12.03 -7.88
N GLY A 31 -0.88 -12.95 -8.40
CA GLY A 31 -1.18 -13.73 -9.58
C GLY A 31 -1.50 -12.85 -10.79
N SER A 32 -2.74 -12.91 -11.30
CA SER A 32 -3.22 -12.08 -12.41
C SER A 32 -3.88 -10.77 -11.97
N GLN A 33 -4.01 -10.52 -10.67
CA GLN A 33 -4.61 -9.29 -10.15
C GLN A 33 -3.54 -8.23 -9.95
N LEU A 34 -3.81 -7.02 -10.43
CA LEU A 34 -2.96 -5.84 -10.25
C LEU A 34 -3.86 -4.67 -9.87
N VAL A 35 -3.58 -4.03 -8.73
CA VAL A 35 -4.37 -2.90 -8.23
C VAL A 35 -3.42 -1.78 -7.85
N ALA A 36 -3.73 -0.56 -8.30
CA ALA A 36 -3.05 0.65 -7.86
C ALA A 36 -4.01 1.56 -7.08
N VAL A 37 -3.55 2.08 -5.95
CA VAL A 37 -4.31 3.00 -5.08
C VAL A 37 -3.56 4.31 -4.99
N ALA A 38 -4.24 5.43 -5.26
CA ALA A 38 -3.67 6.75 -5.11
C ALA A 38 -3.59 7.14 -3.64
N VAL A 39 -2.44 7.66 -3.23
CA VAL A 39 -2.16 8.13 -1.88
C VAL A 39 -1.53 9.51 -1.92
N GLU A 40 -1.58 10.25 -0.82
CA GLU A 40 -0.80 11.47 -0.68
C GLU A 40 0.67 11.16 -0.43
N LYS A 41 1.56 12.08 -0.86
CA LYS A 41 2.99 11.96 -0.61
C LYS A 41 3.32 11.77 0.87
N GLN A 42 2.67 12.55 1.73
CA GLN A 42 2.91 12.52 3.18
C GLN A 42 2.46 11.19 3.78
N GLN A 43 1.33 10.65 3.34
CA GLN A 43 0.84 9.33 3.77
C GLN A 43 1.82 8.22 3.38
N ALA A 44 2.33 8.22 2.14
CA ALA A 44 3.31 7.23 1.70
C ALA A 44 4.63 7.30 2.49
N GLN A 45 5.11 8.51 2.78
CA GLN A 45 6.31 8.71 3.60
C GLN A 45 6.10 8.23 5.03
N LEU A 46 4.99 8.62 5.66
CA LEU A 46 4.65 8.21 7.01
C LEU A 46 4.48 6.70 7.10
N LEU A 47 3.85 6.07 6.12
CA LEU A 47 3.69 4.62 6.07
C LEU A 47 5.04 3.89 6.19
N GLY A 48 6.05 4.30 5.42
CA GLY A 48 7.37 3.67 5.48
C GLY A 48 8.01 3.77 6.88
N VAL A 49 7.89 4.92 7.54
CA VAL A 49 8.37 5.11 8.92
C VAL A 49 7.61 4.21 9.89
N ARG A 50 6.27 4.19 9.81
CA ARG A 50 5.42 3.41 10.72
C ARG A 50 5.64 1.90 10.56
N VAL A 51 5.87 1.42 9.35
CA VAL A 51 6.23 0.01 9.10
C VAL A 51 7.51 -0.36 9.86
N GLY A 52 8.56 0.46 9.76
CA GLY A 52 9.80 0.24 10.50
C GLY A 52 9.59 0.24 12.02
N GLU A 53 8.91 1.26 12.54
CA GLU A 53 8.62 1.38 13.98
C GLU A 53 7.85 0.16 14.52
N VAL A 54 6.87 -0.35 13.77
CA VAL A 54 6.11 -1.54 14.19
C VAL A 54 6.99 -2.79 14.19
N LEU A 55 7.84 -2.98 13.18
CA LEU A 55 8.75 -4.11 13.11
C LEU A 55 9.79 -4.09 14.24
N ASP A 56 10.34 -2.91 14.54
CA ASP A 56 11.29 -2.73 15.64
C ASP A 56 10.63 -3.06 17.00
N GLN A 57 9.41 -2.56 17.24
CA GLN A 57 8.65 -2.88 18.46
C GLN A 57 8.35 -4.37 18.59
N LEU A 58 8.01 -5.05 17.50
CA LEU A 58 7.78 -6.49 17.49
C LEU A 58 9.06 -7.26 17.81
N ALA A 59 10.21 -6.83 17.28
CA ALA A 59 11.51 -7.41 17.59
C ALA A 59 11.84 -7.29 19.09
N ASP A 60 11.64 -6.09 19.66
CA ASP A 60 11.89 -5.82 21.08
C ASP A 60 11.01 -6.66 22.02
N LEU A 61 9.77 -6.96 21.59
CA LEU A 61 8.85 -7.86 22.29
C LEU A 61 9.16 -9.35 22.09
N GLY A 62 10.19 -9.69 21.30
CA GLY A 62 10.62 -11.06 21.04
C GLY A 62 9.78 -11.79 19.99
N HIS A 63 8.97 -11.08 19.19
CA HIS A 63 8.27 -11.70 18.06
C HIS A 63 9.25 -11.99 16.92
N PRO A 64 9.05 -13.10 16.17
CA PRO A 64 9.86 -13.41 15.02
C PRO A 64 9.55 -12.41 13.89
N VAL A 65 10.42 -11.41 13.73
CA VAL A 65 10.42 -10.54 12.55
C VAL A 65 11.61 -10.87 11.65
N PRO A 66 11.47 -10.75 10.31
CA PRO A 66 12.62 -10.88 9.41
C PRO A 66 13.70 -9.86 9.77
N PRO A 67 14.99 -10.22 9.68
CA PRO A 67 16.05 -9.23 9.83
C PRO A 67 15.91 -8.17 8.74
N PRO A 68 16.30 -6.91 9.01
CA PRO A 68 16.32 -5.87 7.98
C PRO A 68 17.19 -6.32 6.82
N SER A 69 16.63 -6.26 5.61
CA SER A 69 17.30 -6.59 4.36
C SER A 69 17.04 -5.51 3.34
N ASP A 70 17.89 -5.45 2.31
CA ASP A 70 17.61 -4.60 1.15
C ASP A 70 16.25 -4.97 0.53
N PRO A 71 15.49 -3.99 0.02
CA PRO A 71 14.22 -4.26 -0.64
C PRO A 71 14.45 -5.21 -1.83
N LEU A 72 13.69 -6.30 -1.86
CA LEU A 72 13.75 -7.31 -2.93
C LEU A 72 13.40 -6.71 -4.30
N ASP A 73 12.59 -5.65 -4.30
CA ASP A 73 12.07 -5.00 -5.49
C ASP A 73 12.01 -3.49 -5.29
N MET A 74 12.72 -2.78 -6.15
CA MET A 74 12.68 -1.31 -6.31
C MET A 74 12.42 -0.94 -7.78
N GLY A 75 11.87 -1.88 -8.55
CA GLY A 75 11.51 -1.70 -9.95
C GLY A 75 10.34 -0.72 -10.14
N PRO A 76 10.07 -0.32 -11.39
CA PRO A 76 8.98 0.59 -11.69
C PRO A 76 7.60 -0.02 -11.36
N LEU A 77 6.57 0.81 -11.43
CA LEU A 77 5.19 0.34 -11.43
C LEU A 77 4.91 -0.44 -12.71
N ASP A 78 4.14 -1.52 -12.57
CA ASP A 78 3.71 -2.36 -13.69
C ASP A 78 2.57 -1.70 -14.47
N ALA A 79 2.52 -1.97 -15.77
CA ALA A 79 1.47 -1.52 -16.68
C ALA A 79 0.51 -2.68 -17.04
N PRO A 80 -0.79 -2.42 -17.29
CA PRO A 80 -1.44 -1.10 -17.30
C PRO A 80 -1.64 -0.53 -15.90
N LEU A 81 -1.55 0.80 -15.79
CA LEU A 81 -1.70 1.50 -14.52
C LEU A 81 -3.10 2.10 -14.40
N GLU A 82 -4.00 1.31 -13.83
CA GLU A 82 -5.38 1.73 -13.54
C GLU A 82 -5.53 2.00 -12.04
N VAL A 83 -5.90 3.23 -11.70
CA VAL A 83 -6.09 3.65 -10.30
C VAL A 83 -7.49 3.24 -9.86
N ALA A 84 -7.57 2.35 -8.86
CA ALA A 84 -8.83 1.85 -8.36
C ALA A 84 -9.60 2.90 -7.54
N PHE A 85 -8.91 3.60 -6.65
CA PHE A 85 -9.46 4.70 -5.85
C PHE A 85 -8.33 5.53 -5.22
N ARG A 86 -8.71 6.66 -4.58
CA ARG A 86 -7.83 7.46 -3.72
C ARG A 86 -8.06 7.14 -2.25
N ALA A 87 -7.01 6.75 -1.54
CA ALA A 87 -7.08 6.54 -0.10
C ALA A 87 -7.12 7.87 0.65
N SER A 88 -8.07 7.99 1.58
CA SER A 88 -8.15 9.07 2.57
C SER A 88 -7.40 8.71 3.85
N ALA A 89 -7.27 7.42 4.16
CA ALA A 89 -6.55 6.92 5.31
C ALA A 89 -5.80 5.62 4.98
N ILE A 90 -4.71 5.39 5.72
CA ILE A 90 -3.91 4.18 5.67
C ILE A 90 -3.81 3.61 7.08
N GLY A 91 -4.35 2.42 7.29
CA GLY A 91 -4.25 1.64 8.52
C GLY A 91 -3.07 0.66 8.47
N LEU A 92 -2.48 0.37 9.63
CA LEU A 92 -1.41 -0.59 9.79
C LEU A 92 -1.69 -1.45 11.03
N ALA A 93 -1.67 -2.77 10.88
CA ALA A 93 -1.91 -3.71 11.96
C ALA A 93 -0.96 -4.92 11.88
N TRP A 94 -0.79 -5.62 13.00
CA TRP A 94 -0.04 -6.87 13.06
C TRP A 94 -1.00 -8.05 13.27
N ASP A 95 -1.00 -8.99 12.32
CA ASP A 95 -1.67 -10.27 12.42
C ASP A 95 -0.72 -11.27 13.11
N HIS A 96 -1.02 -11.57 14.37
CA HIS A 96 -0.21 -12.47 15.21
C HIS A 96 -0.29 -13.92 14.76
N GLU A 97 -1.45 -14.36 14.24
CA GLU A 97 -1.64 -15.76 13.83
C GLU A 97 -0.83 -16.08 12.59
N ARG A 98 -0.76 -15.12 11.66
CA ARG A 98 -0.04 -15.28 10.39
C ARG A 98 1.38 -14.72 10.43
N ALA A 99 1.76 -14.03 11.51
CA ALA A 99 2.98 -13.27 11.66
C ALA A 99 3.21 -12.31 10.48
N ARG A 100 2.22 -11.46 10.21
CA ARG A 100 2.22 -10.54 9.06
C ARG A 100 1.79 -9.14 9.43
N LEU A 101 2.40 -8.17 8.76
CA LEU A 101 1.91 -6.81 8.75
C LEU A 101 0.75 -6.69 7.75
N VAL A 102 -0.34 -6.09 8.20
CA VAL A 102 -1.56 -5.86 7.42
C VAL A 102 -1.66 -4.37 7.14
N LEU A 103 -1.79 -4.03 5.85
CA LEU A 103 -1.97 -2.67 5.36
C LEU A 103 -3.42 -2.49 4.91
N GLU A 104 -4.11 -1.48 5.44
CA GLU A 104 -5.49 -1.16 5.08
C GLU A 104 -5.52 0.20 4.36
N LEU A 105 -6.08 0.23 3.16
CA LEU A 105 -6.23 1.45 2.37
C LEU A 105 -7.71 1.80 2.28
N ILE A 106 -8.08 2.93 2.87
CA ILE A 106 -9.48 3.32 3.07
C ILE A 106 -9.77 4.54 2.22
N SER A 107 -10.81 4.47 1.38
CA SER A 107 -11.35 5.64 0.67
C SER A 107 -12.37 6.37 1.55
N SER A 108 -12.46 7.69 1.46
CA SER A 108 -13.64 8.40 1.96
C SER A 108 -14.84 8.06 1.08
N GLU A 109 -16.02 7.84 1.66
CA GLU A 109 -17.28 7.47 0.98
C GLU A 109 -17.76 8.48 -0.09
N ALA A 110 -17.00 9.55 -0.37
CA ALA A 110 -17.31 10.60 -1.34
C ALA A 110 -16.84 10.30 -2.79
N ASP A 111 -16.14 9.20 -3.05
CA ASP A 111 -15.65 8.82 -4.39
C ASP A 111 -16.55 7.79 -5.08
N ASN A 112 -17.86 7.81 -4.79
CA ASN A 112 -18.86 6.99 -5.49
C ASN A 112 -19.71 7.79 -6.49
N ASP A 113 -19.29 9.00 -6.86
CA ASP A 113 -19.92 9.78 -7.94
C ASP A 113 -19.23 9.45 -9.28
N LEU A 114 -19.27 8.19 -9.68
CA LEU A 114 -19.12 7.82 -11.09
C LEU A 114 -20.48 8.05 -11.74
N GLY A 115 -20.65 9.24 -12.30
CA GLY A 115 -21.92 9.75 -12.80
C GLY A 115 -22.67 8.80 -13.72
N GLU A 116 -23.95 8.62 -13.42
CA GLU A 116 -24.96 8.31 -14.43
C GLU A 116 -25.63 9.63 -14.83
N PRO A 117 -25.47 10.11 -16.07
CA PRO A 117 -26.36 11.13 -16.59
C PRO A 117 -27.73 10.48 -16.86
N SER A 118 -28.78 10.97 -16.22
CA SER A 118 -30.17 10.81 -16.66
C SER A 118 -30.77 12.18 -16.97
#